data_AF-A0A158DEB4-F1
#
_entry.id   AF-A0A158DEB4-F1
#
_cell.length_a   1.000
_cell.length_b   1.000
_cell.length_c   1.000
_cell.angle_alpha   90.00
_cell.angle_beta   90.00
_cell.angle_gamma   90.00
#
_symmetry.space_group_name_H-M   'P 1'
#
loop_
_entity.id
_entity.type
_entity.pdbx_description
1 polymer ?
#
loop_
_entity_poly.entity_id
_entity_poly.type
_entity_poly.pdbx_seq_one_letter_code
_entity_poly.pdbx_strand_id
1 'polypeptide(L)'
;MARPRTPAKVLEMRGSYKRNPNRRREEPDVSGPLGDPPAHFSGAELAAWNDIASGAPRDVLTGSDRITVELAARLLADSRVNWADFTAAKLARLEAMLGKFGMSPADRSKVAGGGKKNGDNPFAQLLG
;
A
#
# COMPACT_ATOMS: atom_id res chain seq x y z
N MET A 1 15.54 16.91 -3.09
CA MET A 1 14.40 16.00 -3.34
C MET A 1 13.10 16.78 -3.20
N ALA A 2 12.18 16.66 -4.15
CA ALA A 2 10.84 17.23 -4.02
C ALA A 2 10.17 16.64 -2.77
N ARG A 3 9.68 17.50 -1.87
CA ARG A 3 9.00 17.06 -0.64
C ARG A 3 7.63 16.49 -1.04
N PRO A 4 7.40 15.17 -0.95
CA PRO A 4 6.11 14.60 -1.32
C PRO A 4 5.02 15.26 -0.50
N ARG A 5 3.91 15.61 -1.16
CA ARG A 5 2.79 16.25 -0.48
C ARG A 5 2.23 15.29 0.58
N THR A 6 1.93 15.81 1.76
CA THR A 6 1.26 15.05 2.81
C THR A 6 -0.20 14.76 2.37
N PRO A 7 -0.67 13.51 2.43
CA PRO A 7 -2.05 13.15 2.09
C PRO A 7 -3.10 13.89 2.93
N ALA A 8 -4.27 14.13 2.37
CA ALA A 8 -5.38 14.84 3.01
C ALA A 8 -5.87 14.14 4.28
N LYS A 9 -6.00 12.81 4.26
CA LYS A 9 -6.34 12.01 5.46
C LYS A 9 -5.32 12.21 6.60
N VAL A 10 -4.03 12.29 6.26
CA VAL A 10 -2.98 12.55 7.26
C VAL A 10 -3.05 13.99 7.79
N LEU A 11 -3.34 14.96 6.94
CA LEU A 11 -3.55 16.36 7.35
C LEU A 11 -4.78 16.52 8.26
N GLU A 12 -5.85 15.78 7.97
CA GLU A 12 -7.07 15.72 8.76
C GLU A 12 -6.80 15.11 10.15
N MET A 13 -6.14 13.95 10.21
CA MET A 13 -5.73 13.32 11.48
C MET A 13 -4.86 14.26 12.34
N ARG A 14 -4.01 15.08 11.72
CA ARG A 14 -3.17 16.07 12.41
C ARG A 14 -3.93 17.35 12.81
N GLY A 15 -5.22 17.45 12.51
CA GLY A 15 -6.03 18.63 12.78
C GLY A 15 -5.66 19.85 11.93
N SER A 16 -4.93 19.67 10.83
CA SER A 16 -4.44 20.78 10.00
C SER A 16 -5.58 21.61 9.41
N TYR A 17 -6.73 20.98 9.15
CA TYR A 17 -7.93 21.63 8.65
C TYR A 17 -8.73 22.37 9.72
N LYS A 18 -8.50 22.13 11.03
CA LYS A 18 -9.12 22.94 12.09
C LYS A 18 -8.61 24.39 12.07
N ARG A 19 -7.33 24.59 11.71
CA ARG A 19 -6.71 25.90 11.61
C ARG A 19 -6.95 26.57 10.25
N ASN A 20 -7.00 25.80 9.17
CA ASN A 20 -7.22 26.31 7.81
C ASN A 20 -8.19 25.40 7.03
N PRO A 21 -9.52 25.55 7.23
CA PRO A 21 -10.53 24.69 6.61
C PRO A 21 -10.48 24.71 5.08
N ASN A 22 -10.21 25.89 4.48
CA ASN A 22 -10.16 26.09 3.02
C ASN A 22 -9.02 25.34 2.32
N ARG A 23 -8.10 24.70 3.06
CA ARG A 23 -7.05 23.84 2.49
C ARG A 23 -7.47 22.39 2.30
N ARG A 24 -8.68 22.02 2.73
CA ARG A 24 -9.22 20.66 2.56
C ARG A 24 -9.31 20.34 1.07
N ARG A 25 -8.89 19.13 0.71
CA ARG A 25 -8.92 18.62 -0.65
C ARG A 25 -9.60 17.28 -0.61
N GLU A 26 -10.45 17.03 -1.60
CA GLU A 26 -11.00 15.71 -1.82
C GLU A 26 -9.94 14.87 -2.51
N GLU A 27 -9.61 13.73 -1.91
CA GLU A 27 -8.80 12.71 -2.56
C GLU A 27 -9.75 11.82 -3.36
N PRO A 28 -9.35 11.38 -4.58
CA PRO A 28 -10.11 10.40 -5.32
C PRO A 28 -10.30 9.15 -4.47
N ASP A 29 -11.51 8.58 -4.50
CA ASP A 29 -11.74 7.29 -3.87
C ASP A 29 -10.88 6.22 -4.55
N VAL A 30 -10.33 5.32 -3.73
CA VAL A 30 -9.58 4.17 -4.21
C VAL A 30 -10.54 3.17 -4.83
N SER A 31 -10.14 2.54 -5.93
CA SER A 31 -11.01 1.58 -6.62
C SER A 31 -10.99 0.25 -5.86
N GLY A 32 -11.90 0.04 -4.90
CA GLY A 32 -12.21 -1.28 -4.33
C GLY A 32 -11.02 -2.15 -3.85
N PRO A 33 -11.24 -3.45 -3.61
CA PRO A 33 -10.16 -4.39 -3.31
C PRO A 33 -9.27 -4.65 -4.55
N LEU A 34 -8.04 -5.13 -4.33
CA LEU A 34 -7.06 -5.45 -5.38
C LEU A 34 -7.60 -6.37 -6.50
N GLY A 35 -8.50 -7.29 -6.14
CA GLY A 35 -9.12 -8.26 -7.04
C GLY A 35 -8.21 -9.44 -7.40
N ASP A 36 -8.69 -10.28 -8.32
CA ASP A 36 -8.01 -11.51 -8.73
C ASP A 36 -6.78 -11.23 -9.59
N PRO A 37 -5.74 -12.10 -9.57
CA PRO A 37 -4.58 -11.97 -10.43
C PRO A 37 -4.95 -11.96 -11.92
N PRO A 38 -4.13 -11.33 -12.79
CA PRO A 38 -4.37 -11.34 -14.23
C PRO A 38 -4.36 -12.76 -14.82
N ALA A 39 -5.31 -13.04 -15.71
CA ALA A 39 -5.50 -14.37 -16.29
C ALA A 39 -4.31 -14.86 -17.14
N HIS A 40 -3.47 -13.94 -17.63
CA HIS A 40 -2.30 -14.24 -18.45
C HIS A 40 -1.04 -14.55 -17.63
N PHE A 41 -1.14 -14.66 -16.30
CA PHE A 41 0.00 -15.00 -15.46
C PHE A 41 0.43 -16.45 -15.64
N SER A 42 1.74 -16.64 -15.75
CA SER A 42 2.39 -17.92 -15.53
C SER A 42 2.27 -18.35 -14.06
N GLY A 43 2.55 -19.62 -13.77
CA GLY A 43 2.51 -20.14 -12.40
C GLY A 43 3.46 -19.40 -11.44
N ALA A 44 4.63 -18.97 -11.90
CA ALA A 44 5.59 -18.22 -11.10
C ALA A 44 5.11 -16.79 -10.80
N GLU A 45 4.51 -16.12 -11.78
CA GLU A 45 3.91 -14.79 -11.61
C GLU A 45 2.69 -14.83 -10.69
N LEU A 46 1.86 -15.88 -10.80
CA LEU A 46 0.73 -16.11 -9.91
C LEU A 46 1.17 -16.34 -8.45
N ALA A 47 2.19 -17.17 -8.23
CA ALA A 47 2.75 -17.37 -6.90
C ALA A 47 3.30 -16.05 -6.32
N ALA A 48 4.04 -15.29 -7.13
CA ALA A 48 4.57 -13.99 -6.73
C ALA A 48 3.46 -12.97 -6.39
N TRP A 49 2.38 -12.95 -7.16
CA TRP A 49 1.20 -12.12 -6.86
C TRP A 49 0.61 -12.45 -5.50
N ASN A 50 0.38 -13.74 -5.24
CA ASN A 50 -0.21 -14.19 -3.98
C ASN A 50 0.72 -13.89 -2.79
N ASP A 51 2.03 -14.01 -2.95
CA ASP A 51 3.00 -13.64 -1.92
C ASP A 51 2.95 -12.14 -1.61
N ILE A 52 2.86 -11.28 -2.63
CA ILE A 52 2.75 -9.83 -2.44
C ILE A 52 1.42 -9.46 -1.79
N ALA A 53 0.30 -10.02 -2.31
CA ALA A 53 -1.04 -9.74 -1.81
C ALA A 53 -1.24 -10.18 -0.35
N SER A 54 -0.65 -11.31 0.04
CA SER A 54 -0.71 -11.83 1.42
C SER A 54 0.29 -11.16 2.37
N GLY A 55 1.43 -10.69 1.86
CA GLY A 55 2.47 -10.04 2.66
C GLY A 55 2.23 -8.55 2.94
N ALA A 56 1.40 -7.88 2.14
CA ALA A 56 1.07 -6.47 2.36
C ALA A 56 0.18 -6.28 3.61
N PRO A 57 0.30 -5.17 4.34
CA PRO A 57 -0.59 -4.89 5.47
C PRO A 57 -2.05 -4.75 5.03
N ARG A 58 -2.97 -5.02 5.96
CA ARG A 58 -4.41 -4.95 5.71
C ARG A 58 -4.82 -3.58 5.16
N ASP A 59 -5.70 -3.59 4.16
CA ASP A 59 -6.28 -2.40 3.51
C ASP A 59 -5.25 -1.47 2.84
N VAL A 60 -4.01 -1.93 2.63
CA VAL A 60 -2.97 -1.16 1.91
C VAL A 60 -3.11 -1.35 0.39
N LEU A 61 -3.33 -2.58 -0.07
CA LEU A 61 -3.50 -2.86 -1.50
C LEU A 61 -4.96 -2.74 -1.90
N THR A 62 -5.21 -1.91 -2.91
CA THR A 62 -6.52 -1.64 -3.49
C THR A 62 -6.52 -1.95 -4.98
N GLY A 63 -7.67 -1.91 -5.65
CA GLY A 63 -7.72 -2.08 -7.10
C GLY A 63 -6.93 -1.00 -7.86
N SER A 64 -6.70 0.17 -7.25
CA SER A 64 -5.86 1.22 -7.84
C SER A 64 -4.40 0.80 -7.94
N ASP A 65 -3.97 -0.15 -7.11
CA ASP A 65 -2.60 -0.65 -7.06
C ASP A 65 -2.37 -1.83 -8.01
N ARG A 66 -3.44 -2.38 -8.62
CA ARG A 66 -3.43 -3.60 -9.45
C ARG A 66 -2.29 -3.64 -10.47
N ILE A 67 -2.12 -2.56 -11.24
CA ILE A 67 -1.07 -2.48 -12.27
C ILE A 67 0.34 -2.48 -11.66
N THR A 68 0.51 -1.82 -10.51
CA THR A 68 1.81 -1.79 -9.81
C THR A 68 2.12 -3.14 -9.18
N VAL A 69 1.11 -3.81 -8.60
CA VAL A 69 1.25 -5.16 -8.05
C VAL A 69 1.56 -6.17 -9.16
N GLU A 70 0.93 -6.05 -10.33
CA GLU A 70 1.22 -6.90 -11.49
C GLU A 70 2.70 -6.77 -11.91
N LEU A 71 3.20 -5.55 -12.04
CA LEU A 71 4.61 -5.32 -12.37
C LEU A 71 5.56 -5.87 -11.30
N ALA A 72 5.23 -5.70 -10.02
CA ALA A 72 6.01 -6.24 -8.93
C ALA A 72 6.01 -7.78 -8.91
N ALA A 73 4.87 -8.42 -9.18
CA ALA A 73 4.75 -9.87 -9.27
C ALA A 73 5.64 -10.43 -10.40
N ARG A 74 5.67 -9.77 -11.57
CA ARG A 74 6.56 -10.15 -12.68
C ARG A 74 8.03 -10.07 -12.31
N LEU A 75 8.45 -8.96 -11.70
CA LEU A 75 9.84 -8.79 -11.28
C LEU A 75 10.24 -9.77 -10.18
N LEU A 76 9.34 -10.04 -9.23
CA LEU A 76 9.59 -11.03 -8.19
C LEU A 76 9.72 -12.44 -8.78
N ALA A 77 8.85 -12.82 -9.72
CA ALA A 77 8.93 -14.09 -10.43
C ALA A 77 10.25 -14.20 -11.22
N ASP A 78 10.61 -13.17 -12.00
CA ASP A 78 11.87 -13.11 -12.76
C ASP A 78 13.09 -13.23 -11.82
N SER A 79 13.08 -12.55 -10.67
CA SER A 79 14.18 -12.61 -9.71
C SER A 79 14.40 -14.02 -9.12
N ARG A 80 13.32 -14.79 -8.98
CA ARG A 80 13.37 -16.15 -8.41
C ARG A 80 13.87 -17.18 -9.42
N VAL A 81 13.67 -16.92 -10.71
CA VAL A 81 14.06 -17.84 -11.79
C VAL A 81 15.45 -17.47 -12.33
N ASN A 82 15.71 -16.19 -12.56
CA ASN A 82 16.88 -15.69 -13.28
C ASN A 82 17.79 -14.85 -12.38
N TRP A 83 18.07 -15.29 -11.16
CA TRP A 83 18.81 -14.50 -10.16
C TRP A 83 20.19 -14.03 -10.65
N ALA A 84 20.94 -14.89 -11.33
CA ALA A 84 22.28 -14.57 -11.83
C ALA A 84 22.29 -13.40 -12.83
N ASP A 85 21.24 -13.29 -13.65
CA ASP A 85 21.08 -12.24 -14.66
C ASP A 85 20.17 -11.09 -14.17
N PHE A 86 19.74 -11.14 -12.91
CA PHE A 86 18.84 -10.15 -12.36
C PHE A 86 19.59 -8.87 -12.01
N THR A 87 19.54 -7.92 -12.95
CA THR A 87 20.29 -6.65 -12.83
C THR A 87 19.95 -5.87 -11.54
N ALA A 88 20.94 -5.13 -11.02
CA ALA A 88 20.75 -4.24 -9.88
C ALA A 88 19.63 -3.21 -10.09
N ALA A 89 19.39 -2.76 -11.33
CA ALA A 89 18.30 -1.84 -11.66
C ALA A 89 16.90 -2.48 -11.46
N LYS A 90 16.73 -3.74 -11.88
CA LYS A 90 15.50 -4.51 -11.61
C LYS A 90 15.30 -4.74 -10.12
N LEU A 91 16.38 -5.07 -9.39
CA LEU A 91 16.34 -5.27 -7.94
C LEU A 91 15.94 -3.99 -7.19
N ALA A 92 16.59 -2.87 -7.48
CA ALA A 92 16.24 -1.58 -6.89
C ALA A 92 14.79 -1.18 -7.20
N ARG A 93 14.30 -1.49 -8.41
CA ARG A 93 12.91 -1.22 -8.78
C ARG A 93 11.93 -2.10 -8.01
N LEU A 94 12.23 -3.39 -7.86
CA LEU A 94 11.43 -4.33 -7.08
C LEU A 94 11.37 -3.89 -5.60
N GLU A 95 12.52 -3.64 -4.98
CA GLU A 95 12.62 -3.15 -3.59
C GLU A 95 11.78 -1.87 -3.39
N ALA A 96 11.89 -0.91 -4.32
CA ALA A 96 11.12 0.33 -4.25
C ALA A 96 9.59 0.11 -4.34
N MET A 97 9.13 -0.92 -5.06
CA MET A 97 7.70 -1.25 -5.14
C MET A 97 7.23 -1.98 -3.89
N LEU A 98 7.99 -2.95 -3.39
CA LEU A 98 7.67 -3.65 -2.14
C LEU A 98 7.64 -2.68 -0.93
N GLY A 99 8.55 -1.70 -0.90
CA GLY A 99 8.53 -0.64 0.10
C GLY A 99 7.26 0.21 0.03
N LYS A 100 6.75 0.55 -1.16
CA LYS A 100 5.47 1.28 -1.29
C LYS A 100 4.27 0.48 -0.79
N PHE A 101 4.35 -0.84 -0.83
CA PHE A 101 3.31 -1.73 -0.30
C PHE A 101 3.45 -1.99 1.21
N GLY A 102 4.45 -1.38 1.88
CA GLY A 102 4.67 -1.59 3.30
C GLY A 102 5.21 -2.98 3.63
N MET A 103 6.03 -3.57 2.77
CA MET A 103 6.58 -4.92 3.01
C MET A 103 7.88 -4.93 3.83
N SER A 104 8.27 -3.79 4.41
CA SER A 104 9.36 -3.69 5.39
C SER A 104 8.83 -3.10 6.71
N PRO A 105 9.45 -3.37 7.87
CA PRO A 105 9.07 -2.74 9.14
C PRO A 105 9.02 -1.20 9.08
N ALA A 106 10.01 -0.59 8.41
CA ALA A 106 10.07 0.86 8.26
C ALA A 106 8.95 1.41 7.38
N ASP A 107 8.60 0.71 6.29
CA ASP A 107 7.57 1.18 5.37
C ASP A 107 6.16 0.91 5.87
N ARG A 108 5.94 -0.14 6.68
CA ARG A 108 4.67 -0.35 7.40
C ARG A 108 4.25 0.86 8.21
N SER A 109 5.20 1.58 8.80
CA SER A 109 4.89 2.80 9.55
C SER A 109 4.40 3.96 8.68
N LYS A 110 4.65 3.92 7.36
CA LYS A 110 4.35 4.97 6.39
C LYS A 110 3.06 4.71 5.62
N VAL A 111 2.71 3.43 5.41
CA VAL A 111 1.44 3.05 4.78
C VAL A 111 0.36 2.98 5.87
N ALA A 112 -0.57 3.94 5.85
CA ALA A 112 -1.67 3.97 6.78
C ALA A 112 -2.70 2.89 6.41
N GLY A 113 -2.48 1.64 6.84
CA GLY A 113 -3.48 0.59 6.81
C GLY A 113 -4.37 0.72 8.05
N GLY A 114 -5.67 0.99 7.84
CA GLY A 114 -6.73 0.90 8.85
C GLY A 114 -6.39 1.52 10.20
N GLY A 115 -6.76 2.79 10.40
CA GLY A 115 -6.83 3.36 11.74
C GLY A 115 -7.56 2.39 12.68
N LYS A 116 -7.08 2.28 13.94
CA LYS A 116 -7.87 1.66 15.01
C LYS A 116 -9.31 2.08 14.81
N LYS A 117 -10.23 1.11 14.63
CA LYS A 117 -11.64 1.41 14.84
C LYS A 117 -11.70 2.01 16.23
N ASN A 118 -11.91 3.32 16.34
CA ASN A 118 -12.36 3.94 17.57
C ASN A 118 -13.80 3.44 17.76
N GLY A 119 -13.91 2.20 18.20
CA GLY A 119 -15.14 1.53 18.58
C GLY A 119 -14.93 1.09 20.02
N ASP A 120 -15.74 1.67 20.90
CA ASP A 120 -15.83 1.47 22.34
C ASP A 120 -14.75 2.13 23.19
N ASN A 121 -14.98 3.40 23.49
CA ASN A 121 -14.58 3.92 24.80
C ASN A 121 -15.41 3.15 25.86
N PRO A 122 -14.80 2.31 26.72
CA PRO A 122 -15.53 1.53 27.72
C PRO A 122 -16.22 2.41 28.77
N PHE A 123 -15.90 3.71 28.82
CA PHE A 123 -16.53 4.68 29.72
C PHE A 123 -17.68 5.47 29.06
N ALA A 124 -17.96 5.28 27.78
CA ALA A 124 -19.06 5.99 27.11
C ALA A 124 -20.44 5.65 27.72
N GLN A 125 -20.57 4.49 28.35
CA GLN A 125 -21.79 4.02 29.00
C GLN A 125 -22.00 4.57 30.42
N LEU A 126 -21.01 5.27 31.00
CA LEU A 126 -21.06 5.78 32.38
C LEU A 126 -21.44 7.28 32.45
N LEU A 127 -21.74 7.90 31.31
CA LEU A 127 -22.11 9.32 31.20
C LEU A 127 -23.60 9.52 30.86
N GLY A 128 -24.44 8.49 31.05
CA GLY A 128 -25.89 8.54 30.87
C GLY A 128 -26.63 8.43 32.20
#